data_AF-A0A1F5GC29-F1
#
_entry.id   AF-A0A1F5GC29-F1
#
_cell.length_a   1.000
_cell.length_b   1.000
_cell.length_c   1.000
_cell.angle_alpha   90.00
_cell.angle_beta   90.00
_cell.angle_gamma   90.00
#
_symmetry.space_group_name_H-M   'P 1'
#
loop_
_entity.id
_entity.type
_entity.pdbx_description
1 polymer ?
#
loop_
_entity_poly.entity_id
_entity_poly.type
_entity_poly.pdbx_seq_one_letter_code
_entity_poly.pdbx_strand_id
1 'polypeptide(L)' 'MPLKGKDFNLRDPDDNKVLETAVVGKCNFLITGDKDLLTLGEYNRIQIVAPAEFLDKFN' A
#
# COMPACT_ATOMS: atom_id res chain seq x y z
N MET A 1 -15.90 2.52 6.55
CA MET A 1 -16.58 1.69 5.54
C MET A 1 -15.47 0.94 4.82
N PRO A 2 -15.48 -0.39 4.72
CA PRO A 2 -14.47 -1.08 3.94
C PRO A 2 -14.49 -0.50 2.52
N LEU A 3 -13.32 -0.17 1.99
CA LEU A 3 -13.16 0.44 0.67
C LEU A 3 -13.68 -0.55 -0.38
N LYS A 4 -14.95 -0.35 -0.76
CA LYS A 4 -15.75 -1.27 -1.57
C LYS A 4 -15.12 -1.43 -2.96
N GLY A 5 -14.77 -2.65 -3.36
CA GLY A 5 -14.66 -3.01 -4.78
C GLY A 5 -13.39 -3.71 -5.28
N LYS A 6 -12.41 -4.05 -4.44
CA LYS A 6 -11.31 -4.93 -4.85
C LYS A 6 -10.97 -5.89 -3.73
N ASP A 7 -11.27 -7.17 -3.97
CA ASP A 7 -10.83 -8.26 -3.14
C ASP A 7 -9.38 -8.57 -3.56
N PHE A 8 -8.42 -7.95 -2.86
CA PHE A 8 -7.00 -8.12 -3.16
C PHE A 8 -6.47 -9.50 -2.76
N ASN A 9 -7.32 -10.34 -2.15
CA ASN A 9 -6.90 -11.58 -1.52
C ASN A 9 -5.75 -11.35 -0.52
N LEU A 10 -5.75 -10.16 0.12
CA LEU A 10 -4.89 -9.88 1.26
C LEU A 10 -5.29 -10.87 2.35
N ARG A 11 -4.36 -11.77 2.69
CA ARG A 11 -4.64 -12.90 3.56
C ARG A 11 -4.89 -12.46 5.00
N ASP A 12 -4.42 -11.26 5.34
CA ASP A 12 -4.57 -10.64 6.65
C ASP A 12 -5.56 -9.46 6.61
N PRO A 13 -6.66 -9.51 7.38
CA PRO A 13 -7.55 -8.37 7.58
C PRO A 13 -6.84 -7.11 8.09
N ASP A 14 -5.69 -7.23 8.75
CA ASP A 14 -4.91 -6.09 9.25
C ASP A 14 -4.22 -5.29 8.13
N ASP A 15 -3.93 -5.88 6.97
CA ASP A 15 -3.35 -5.18 5.81
C ASP A 15 -4.29 -4.09 5.27
N ASN A 16 -5.60 -4.34 5.39
CA ASN A 16 -6.60 -3.34 5.01
C ASN A 16 -6.47 -2.06 5.83
N LYS A 17 -6.11 -2.16 7.12
CA LYS A 17 -5.95 -0.97 7.98
C LYS A 17 -4.75 -0.13 7.54
N VAL A 18 -3.68 -0.76 7.04
CA VAL A 18 -2.50 -0.06 6.53
C VAL A 18 -2.88 0.74 5.29
N LEU A 19 -3.57 0.12 4.33
CA LEU A 19 -4.07 0.79 3.12
C LEU A 19 -5.06 1.90 3.45
N GLU A 20 -6.03 1.65 4.33
CA GLU A 20 -7.01 2.65 4.78
C GLU A 20 -6.33 3.84 5.46
N THR A 21 -5.33 3.58 6.30
CA THR A 21 -4.55 4.64 6.96
C THR A 21 -3.81 5.49 5.93
N ALA A 22 -3.19 4.87 4.92
CA ALA A 22 -2.49 5.59 3.86
C ALA A 22 -3.47 6.44 3.02
N VAL A 23 -4.68 5.93 2.76
CA VAL A 23 -5.75 6.68 2.08
C VAL A 23 -6.22 7.87 2.90
N VAL A 24 -6.55 7.67 4.17
CA VAL A 24 -7.01 8.75 5.07
C VAL A 24 -5.92 9.79 5.27
N GLY A 25 -4.66 9.35 5.38
CA GLY A 25 -3.48 10.22 5.46
C GLY A 25 -3.15 10.95 4.16
N LYS A 26 -3.82 10.64 3.05
CA LYS A 26 -3.57 11.21 1.72
C LYS A 26 -2.11 11.03 1.28
N CYS A 27 -1.54 9.88 1.58
CA CYS A 27 -0.16 9.57 1.27
C CYS A 27 0.07 9.55 -0.25
N ASN A 28 1.28 9.90 -0.69
CA ASN A 28 1.72 9.65 -2.05
C ASN A 28 2.37 8.27 -2.20
N PHE A 29 2.97 7.77 -1.11
CA PHE A 29 3.68 6.49 -1.08
C PHE A 29 3.31 5.70 0.18
N LEU A 30 3.22 4.39 0.02
CA LEU A 30 3.25 3.41 1.10
C LEU A 30 4.55 2.61 0.96
N ILE A 31 5.50 2.85 1.86
CA ILE A 31 6.79 2.16 1.86
C ILE A 31 6.68 0.97 2.81
N THR A 32 6.84 -0.25 2.29
CA THR A 32 6.70 -1.47 3.09
C THR A 32 7.60 -2.59 2.60
N GLY A 33 7.96 -3.51 3.51
CA GLY A 33 8.62 -4.78 3.17
C GLY A 33 7.65 -5.94 3.01
N ASP A 34 6.35 -5.72 3.26
CA ASP A 34 5.32 -6.74 3.14
C ASP A 34 5.09 -7.14 1.68
N LYS A 35 5.22 -8.43 1.38
CA LYS A 35 5.15 -8.92 0.00
C LYS A 35 3.74 -8.87 -0.57
N ASP A 36 2.71 -9.12 0.24
CA ASP A 36 1.33 -9.12 -0.22
C ASP A 36 0.91 -7.69 -0.58
N LEU A 37 1.26 -6.70 0.24
CA LEU A 37 1.06 -5.27 -0.09
C LEU A 37 1.87 -4.83 -1.31
N LEU A 38 3.13 -5.26 -1.43
CA LEU A 38 3.97 -4.92 -2.58
C LEU A 38 3.41 -5.47 -3.89
N THR A 39 2.70 -6.61 -3.89
CA THR A 39 2.09 -7.16 -5.12
C THR A 39 1.05 -6.25 -5.75
N LEU A 40 0.50 -5.30 -4.97
CA LEU A 40 -0.51 -4.37 -5.46
C LEU A 40 0.09 -3.31 -6.39
N GLY A 41 1.34 -2.89 -6.14
CA GLY A 41 2.07 -1.83 -6.84
C GLY A 41 1.49 -0.41 -6.65
N GLU A 42 0.18 -0.25 -6.75
CA GLU A 42 -0.53 0.99 -6.51
C GLU A 42 -1.92 0.73 -5.92
N TYR A 43 -2.31 1.56 -4.94
CA TYR A 43 -3.66 1.59 -4.40
C TYR A 43 -4.18 3.02 -4.22
N ASN A 44 -5.33 3.35 -4.80
CA ASN A 44 -5.95 4.67 -4.67
C ASN A 44 -4.96 5.84 -4.96
N ARG A 45 -4.14 5.70 -6.02
CA ARG A 45 -3.07 6.65 -6.41
C ARG A 45 -1.88 6.71 -5.46
N ILE A 46 -1.84 5.87 -4.43
CA ILE A 46 -0.72 5.69 -3.52
C ILE A 46 0.21 4.64 -4.13
N GLN A 47 1.45 5.00 -4.43
CA GLN A 47 2.45 4.05 -4.92
C GLN A 47 2.91 3.17 -3.76
N ILE A 48 2.88 1.85 -3.92
CA ILE A 48 3.36 0.90 -2.91
C ILE A 48 4.71 0.37 -3.36
N VAL A 49 5.75 0.68 -2.58
CA VAL A 49 7.14 0.44 -3.00
C VAL A 49 7.96 -0.13 -1.85
N ALA A 50 9.00 -0.88 -2.20
CA ALA A 50 9.98 -1.35 -1.22
C ALA A 50 10.87 -0.19 -0.75
N PRO A 51 11.42 -0.22 0.48
CA PRO A 51 12.32 0.82 0.96
C PRO A 51 13.51 1.08 0.03
N ALA A 52 14.11 0.02 -0.51
CA ALA A 52 15.23 0.14 -1.45
C ALA A 52 14.82 0.87 -2.73
N GLU A 53 13.68 0.51 -3.32
CA GLU A 53 13.16 1.18 -4.52
C GLU A 53 12.86 2.66 -4.28
N PHE A 54 12.31 2.99 -3.12
CA PHE A 54 12.06 4.38 -2.76
C PHE A 54 13.37 5.17 -2.64
N LEU A 55 14.38 4.62 -1.97
CA LEU A 55 15.68 5.27 -1.84
C LEU A 55 16.38 5.42 -3.20
N ASP A 56 16.29 4.43 -4.09
CA ASP A 56 16.90 4.50 -5.42
C ASP A 56 16.26 5.58 -6.32
N LYS A 57 14.96 5.87 -6.15
CA LYS A 57 14.25 6.92 -6.92
C LYS A 57 14.52 8.34 -6.44
N PHE A 58 14.95 8.52 -5.19
CA PHE A 58 15.02 9.82 -4.52
C PHE A 58 16.38 10.14 -3.86
N ASN A 59 17.41 9.33 -4.13
CA ASN A 59 18.82 9.68 -3.94
C ASN A 59 19.36 10.42 -5.18
#